data_AF-A0A820IFG1-F1
#
_entry.id   AF-A0A820IFG1-F1
#
_cell.length_a   1.000
_cell.length_b   1.000
_cell.length_c   1.000
_cell.angle_alpha   90.00
_cell.angle_beta   90.00
_cell.angle_gamma   90.00
#
_symmetry.space_group_name_H-M   'P 1'
#
loop_
_entity.id
_entity.type
_entity.pdbx_description
1 polymer ?
#
loop_
_entity_poly.entity_id
_entity_poly.type
_entity_poly.pdbx_seq_one_letter_code
_entity_poly.pdbx_strand_id
1 'polypeptide(L)'
;MASYVPPALNNSLKTVEWMWQSNPNPFSKSEPATWSHYSDLENLIIEEAFQDKQPRAQLDDYFIDFKSNLQISNTDDNKQRPIKRV
;
A
#
# COMPACT_ATOMS: atom_id res chain seq x y z
N MET A 1 -37.87 -14.13 2.99
CA MET A 1 -36.46 -14.54 2.94
C MET A 1 -35.64 -13.30 3.22
N ALA A 2 -35.14 -13.15 4.45
CA ALA A 2 -34.38 -11.97 4.85
C ALA A 2 -32.91 -12.18 4.47
N SER A 3 -32.39 -11.33 3.58
CA SER A 3 -30.98 -11.32 3.22
C SER A 3 -30.15 -10.88 4.42
N TYR A 4 -29.34 -11.78 4.96
CA TYR A 4 -28.40 -11.49 6.04
C TYR A 4 -27.26 -10.65 5.46
N VAL A 5 -27.22 -9.36 5.80
CA VAL A 5 -26.07 -8.49 5.48
C VAL A 5 -25.20 -8.46 6.73
N PRO A 6 -23.96 -8.97 6.71
CA PRO A 6 -23.09 -8.93 7.88
C PRO A 6 -22.79 -7.47 8.28
N PRO A 7 -22.86 -7.11 9.57
CA PRO A 7 -22.77 -5.72 10.04
C PRO A 7 -21.33 -5.16 10.10
N ALA A 8 -20.44 -5.53 9.18
CA ALA A 8 -19.02 -5.15 9.24
C ALA A 8 -18.48 -4.38 8.00
N LEU A 9 -19.32 -4.07 7.01
CA LEU A 9 -18.84 -3.51 5.73
C LEU A 9 -19.04 -2.00 5.55
N ASN A 10 -19.70 -1.31 6.47
CA ASN A 10 -20.03 0.11 6.31
C ASN A 10 -19.60 0.93 7.54
N ASN A 11 -18.31 1.29 7.63
CA ASN A 11 -17.77 2.54 8.22
C ASN A 11 -16.32 2.46 8.76
N SER A 12 -15.66 1.31 8.73
CA SER A 12 -14.31 1.12 9.30
C SER A 12 -13.15 1.26 8.29
N LEU A 13 -13.42 1.39 6.98
CA LEU A 13 -12.37 1.47 5.94
C LEU A 13 -11.75 2.88 5.77
N LYS A 14 -12.11 3.86 6.60
CA LYS A 14 -11.66 5.27 6.47
C LYS A 14 -10.55 5.69 7.43
N THR A 15 -9.87 4.78 8.11
CA THR A 15 -8.81 5.15 9.07
C THR A 15 -7.40 4.76 8.64
N VAL A 16 -7.25 4.00 7.55
CA VAL A 16 -5.93 3.49 7.15
C VAL A 16 -5.64 3.85 5.71
N GLU A 17 -4.54 4.56 5.52
CA GLU A 17 -4.11 5.02 4.22
C GLU A 17 -2.66 4.64 3.97
N TRP A 18 -2.46 3.85 2.93
CA TRP A 18 -1.14 3.49 2.45
C TRP A 18 -0.67 4.55 1.44
N MET A 19 0.59 4.94 1.58
CA MET A 19 1.23 5.93 0.73
C MET A 19 2.60 5.44 0.29
N TRP A 20 3.04 5.93 -0.86
CA TRP A 20 4.35 5.67 -1.42
C TRP A 20 5.10 6.98 -1.70
N GLN A 21 6.43 6.93 -1.64
CA GLN A 21 7.27 8.10 -1.86
C GLN A 21 7.43 8.39 -3.36
N SER A 22 6.82 9.48 -3.82
CA SER A 22 6.63 9.80 -5.24
C SER A 22 7.64 10.77 -5.83
N ASN A 23 8.61 11.22 -5.03
CA ASN A 23 9.69 12.05 -5.54
C ASN A 23 10.55 11.28 -6.57
N PRO A 24 11.20 11.99 -7.52
CA PRO A 24 12.04 11.36 -8.54
C PRO A 24 13.16 10.50 -7.97
N ASN A 25 13.81 10.95 -6.89
CA ASN A 25 14.85 10.21 -6.18
C ASN A 25 14.42 9.85 -4.75
N PRO A 26 13.68 8.74 -4.54
CA PRO A 26 13.06 8.38 -3.26
C PRO A 26 14.02 8.26 -2.08
N PHE A 27 15.31 8.02 -2.34
CA PHE A 27 16.32 7.85 -1.29
C PHE A 27 17.21 9.09 -1.08
N SER A 28 16.94 10.18 -1.80
CA SER A 28 17.65 11.45 -1.61
C SER A 28 17.37 12.03 -0.23
N LYS A 29 18.43 12.33 0.53
CA LYS A 29 18.33 13.03 1.82
C LYS A 29 18.21 14.55 1.68
N SER A 30 18.43 15.06 0.47
CA SER A 30 18.47 16.49 0.17
C SER A 30 17.13 17.01 -0.35
N GLU A 31 16.25 16.11 -0.80
CA GLU A 31 14.93 16.47 -1.31
C GLU A 31 13.85 16.15 -0.28
N PRO A 32 12.82 17.00 -0.14
CA PRO A 32 11.69 16.69 0.73
C PRO A 32 10.94 15.47 0.20
N ALA A 33 10.56 14.56 1.11
CA ALA A 33 9.78 13.39 0.76
C ALA A 33 8.35 13.80 0.37
N THR A 34 8.03 13.65 -0.92
CA THR A 34 6.64 13.75 -1.41
C THR A 34 6.01 12.37 -1.32
N TRP A 35 4.81 12.32 -0.75
CA TRP A 35 4.06 11.08 -0.59
C TRP A 35 2.79 11.15 -1.42
N SER A 36 2.49 10.08 -2.13
CA SER A 36 1.26 9.90 -2.89
C SER A 36 0.52 8.69 -2.37
N HIS A 37 -0.81 8.77 -2.44
CA HIS A 37 -1.69 7.72 -1.93
C HIS A 37 -1.84 6.62 -2.99
N TYR A 38 -2.04 5.39 -2.53
CA TYR A 38 -2.54 4.34 -3.40
C TYR A 38 -4.00 4.60 -3.75
N SER A 39 -4.47 4.02 -4.86
CA SER A 39 -5.91 4.04 -5.16
C SER A 39 -6.69 3.29 -4.08
N ASP A 40 -7.99 3.55 -3.94
CA ASP A 40 -8.84 2.90 -2.94
C ASP A 40 -8.78 1.36 -3.02
N LEU A 41 -8.69 0.82 -4.24
CA LEU A 41 -8.60 -0.63 -4.48
C LEU A 41 -7.23 -1.17 -4.05
N GLU A 42 -6.14 -0.52 -4.47
CA GLU A 42 -4.78 -0.92 -4.07
C GLU A 42 -4.61 -0.81 -2.55
N ASN A 43 -5.13 0.26 -1.94
CA ASN A 43 -5.12 0.46 -0.50
C ASN A 43 -5.82 -0.70 0.23
N LEU A 44 -6.96 -1.15 -0.28
CA LEU A 44 -7.68 -2.31 0.26
C LEU A 44 -6.86 -3.60 0.16
N ILE A 45 -6.25 -3.85 -1.01
CA ILE A 45 -5.41 -5.04 -1.24
C ILE A 45 -4.20 -5.05 -0.30
N ILE A 46 -3.52 -3.91 -0.16
CA ILE A 46 -2.35 -3.77 0.71
C ILE A 46 -2.76 -3.98 2.17
N GLU A 47 -3.85 -3.36 2.62
CA GLU A 47 -4.31 -3.48 4.00
C GLU A 47 -4.77 -4.90 4.33
N GLU A 48 -5.49 -5.57 3.43
CA GLU A 48 -5.89 -6.97 3.60
C GLU A 48 -4.66 -7.88 3.76
N ALA A 49 -3.69 -7.77 2.85
CA ALA A 49 -2.46 -8.56 2.91
C ALA A 49 -1.66 -8.29 4.19
N PHE A 50 -1.62 -7.04 4.66
CA PHE A 50 -0.96 -6.66 5.90
C PHE A 50 -1.67 -7.25 7.13
N GLN A 51 -3.00 -7.18 7.18
CA GLN A 51 -3.82 -7.75 8.26
C GLN A 51 -3.69 -9.28 8.33
N ASP A 52 -3.60 -9.93 7.17
CA ASP A 52 -3.36 -11.37 7.03
C ASP A 52 -1.91 -11.79 7.32
N LYS A 53 -1.03 -10.83 7.67
CA LYS A 53 0.39 -11.05 7.96
C LYS A 53 1.14 -11.69 6.79
N GLN A 54 0.70 -11.41 5.57
CA GLN A 54 1.44 -11.80 4.38
C GLN A 54 2.78 -11.06 4.36
N PRO A 55 3.86 -11.65 3.82
CA PRO A 55 5.14 -10.97 3.70
C PRO A 55 5.10 -9.85 2.65
N ARG A 56 4.19 -9.94 1.68
CA ARG A 56 4.05 -8.98 0.58
C ARG A 56 2.61 -8.86 0.08
N ALA A 57 2.27 -7.71 -0.51
CA ALA A 57 1.05 -7.51 -1.30
C ALA A 57 1.41 -7.42 -2.78
N GLN A 58 0.73 -8.20 -3.63
CA GLN A 58 0.93 -8.16 -5.08
C GLN A 58 -0.02 -7.16 -5.72
N LEU A 59 0.52 -6.24 -6.52
CA LEU A 59 -0.24 -5.30 -7.34
C LEU A 59 0.16 -5.50 -8.81
N ASP A 60 -0.46 -4.75 -9.72
CA ASP A 60 -0.31 -4.98 -11.17
C ASP A 60 1.13 -4.74 -11.65
N ASP A 61 1.68 -3.56 -11.41
CA ASP A 61 3.02 -3.17 -11.89
C ASP A 61 4.13 -3.29 -10.85
N TYR A 62 3.76 -3.52 -9.59
CA TYR A 62 4.67 -3.58 -8.45
C TYR A 62 4.13 -4.50 -7.36
N PHE A 63 4.97 -4.79 -6.37
CA PHE A 63 4.56 -5.44 -5.14
C PHE A 63 5.08 -4.66 -3.94
N ILE A 64 4.41 -4.82 -2.82
CA ILE A 64 4.79 -4.21 -1.55
C ILE A 64 5.49 -5.27 -0.70
N ASP A 65 6.74 -5.03 -0.34
CA ASP A 65 7.44 -5.80 0.69
C ASP A 65 7.25 -5.14 2.06
N PHE A 66 6.43 -5.76 2.91
CA PHE A 66 6.13 -5.24 4.24
C PHE A 66 7.31 -5.34 5.21
N LYS A 67 8.26 -6.25 4.96
CA LYS A 67 9.44 -6.40 5.80
C LYS A 67 10.37 -5.20 5.65
N SER A 68 10.58 -4.77 4.41
CA SER A 68 11.46 -3.64 4.08
C SER A 68 10.71 -2.30 4.03
N ASN A 69 9.38 -2.31 4.06
CA ASN A 69 8.52 -1.14 3.81
C ASN A 69 8.86 -0.48 2.46
N LEU A 70 8.92 -1.30 1.41
CA LEU A 70 9.24 -0.86 0.06
C LEU A 70 8.20 -1.35 -0.95
N GLN A 71 7.81 -0.48 -1.85
CA GLN A 71 7.25 -0.83 -3.14
C GLN A 71 8.39 -1.16 -4.10
N ILE A 72 8.31 -2.29 -4.81
CA ILE A 72 9.30 -2.76 -5.78
C ILE A 72 8.59 -3.06 -7.09
N SER A 73 9.09 -2.53 -8.21
CA SER A 73 8.49 -2.83 -9.52
C SER A 73 8.63 -4.31 -9.88
N ASN A 74 7.58 -4.88 -10.47
CA ASN A 74 7.60 -6.25 -11.00
C ASN A 74 8.58 -6.43 -12.17
N THR A 75 9.01 -5.33 -12.81
CA THR A 75 9.84 -5.34 -14.04
C THR A 75 11.28 -4.93 -13.81
N ASP A 76 11.57 -4.21 -12.72
CA ASP A 76 12.89 -3.66 -12.43
C ASP A 76 13.08 -3.54 -10.92
N ASP A 77 13.86 -4.47 -10.36
CA ASP A 77 14.15 -4.52 -8.93
C ASP A 77 14.89 -3.28 -8.42
N ASN A 78 15.48 -2.45 -9.29
CA ASN A 78 16.13 -1.20 -8.88
C ASN A 78 15.12 -0.06 -8.71
N LYS A 79 13.89 -0.20 -9.22
CA LYS A 79 12.81 0.77 -9.04
C LYS A 79 12.07 0.47 -7.74
N GLN A 80 12.68 0.92 -6.66
CA GLN A 80 12.13 0.79 -5.31
C GLN A 80 11.69 2.13 -4.77
N ARG A 81 10.60 2.15 -4.01
CA ARG A 81 10.06 3.35 -3.37
C ARG A 81 9.64 3.03 -1.95
N PRO A 82 10.02 3.84 -0.95
CA PRO A 82 9.51 3.71 0.41
C PRO A 82 7.99 3.81 0.46
N ILE A 83 7.41 3.04 1.36
CA ILE A 83 5.98 3.08 1.66
C ILE A 83 5.74 3.38 3.14
N LYS A 84 4.54 3.86 3.45
CA LYS A 84 4.08 4.05 4.82
C LYS A 84 2.58 3.82 4.94
N ARG A 85 2.16 3.47 6.14
CA ARG A 85 0.76 3.36 6.57
C ARG A 85 0.46 4.52 7.51
N VAL A 86 -0.60 5.28 7.24
CA VAL A 86 -1.10 6.40 8.04
C VAL A 86 -2.42 6.03 8.68
#